data_AF-A0AA38P1U0-F1
#
_entry.id   AF-A0AA38P1U0-F1
#
_cell.length_a   1.000
_cell.length_b   1.000
_cell.length_c   1.000
_cell.angle_alpha   90.00
_cell.angle_beta   90.00
_cell.angle_gamma   90.00
#
_symmetry.space_group_name_H-M   'P 1'
#
loop_
_entity.id
_entity.type
_entity.pdbx_description
1 polymer ?
#
loop_
_entity_poly.entity_id
_entity_poly.type
_entity_poly.pdbx_seq_one_letter_code
_entity_poly.pdbx_strand_id
1 'polypeptide(L)'
;MLPEGFAGPNVVKPLTPEALAAYKAAQDRAGVIYISRIPPGMRPSKVRHLMSSHGEVGRVYLQQEGARIQHAKRAYLRRKYTATKKPHFTEGWVEFKDKRVARSVAEMLNAQPIGGKKGTRWRDDVWTMKYLPKFKWNMLTEQVAHEAAIHTAKLRVELSQSRSEQREYLRNVELARVLEKRSQRKKEKGEEMVLKPHTRPGKRPSESEGDSERKRRRNDYEDSGLGTILGSIF
;
A
#
# COMPACT_ATOMS: atom_id res chain seq x y z
N MET A 1 21.78 7.49 35.77
CA MET A 1 21.29 6.55 34.75
C MET A 1 20.63 7.35 33.63
N LEU A 2 21.23 7.39 32.44
CA LEU A 2 20.63 7.99 31.23
C LEU A 2 20.12 6.87 30.33
N PRO A 3 18.93 6.98 29.72
CA PRO A 3 18.37 5.95 28.85
C PRO A 3 19.06 5.97 27.49
N GLU A 4 19.80 4.90 27.17
CA GLU A 4 20.34 4.64 25.83
C GLU A 4 19.19 4.30 24.86
N GLY A 5 18.88 5.20 23.93
CA GLY A 5 17.82 4.89 22.95
C GLY A 5 17.57 5.86 21.81
N PHE A 6 18.30 6.97 21.69
CA PHE A 6 18.15 7.87 20.54
C PHE A 6 19.29 7.66 19.54
N ALA A 7 19.09 6.74 18.60
CA ALA A 7 19.87 6.71 17.38
C ALA A 7 19.51 7.98 16.58
N GLY A 8 20.45 8.93 16.48
CA GLY A 8 20.25 10.21 15.80
C GLY A 8 19.84 10.06 14.32
N PRO A 9 19.50 11.16 13.63
CA PRO A 9 19.06 11.11 12.24
C PRO A 9 20.14 10.46 11.36
N ASN A 10 19.78 9.36 10.70
CA ASN A 10 20.66 8.69 9.73
C ASN A 10 20.96 9.67 8.58
N VAL A 11 22.10 10.34 8.64
CA VAL A 11 22.61 11.17 7.54
C VAL A 11 23.03 10.23 6.42
N VAL A 12 22.12 10.03 5.46
CA VAL A 12 22.40 9.30 4.23
C VAL A 12 23.45 10.06 3.43
N LYS A 13 24.63 9.47 3.26
CA LYS A 13 25.68 10.02 2.40
C LYS A 13 25.14 10.17 0.98
N PRO A 14 25.21 11.37 0.36
CA PRO A 14 24.75 11.56 -1.00
C PRO A 14 25.60 10.73 -1.97
N LEU A 15 24.93 10.09 -2.93
CA LEU A 15 25.58 9.23 -3.91
C LEU A 15 26.41 10.09 -4.88
N THR A 16 27.67 9.72 -5.13
CA THR A 16 28.49 10.39 -6.15
C THR A 16 27.90 10.17 -7.55
N PRO A 17 28.09 11.12 -8.50
CA PRO A 17 27.53 10.99 -9.85
C PRO A 17 28.05 9.74 -10.58
N GLU A 18 29.30 9.34 -10.32
CA GLU A 18 29.89 8.12 -10.85
C GLU A 18 29.19 6.86 -10.32
N ALA A 19 28.93 6.80 -9.01
CA ALA A 19 28.19 5.69 -8.41
C ALA A 19 26.75 5.60 -8.94
N LEU A 20 26.11 6.75 -9.22
CA LEU A 20 24.78 6.77 -9.85
C LEU A 20 24.82 6.22 -11.27
N ALA A 21 25.82 6.60 -12.08
CA ALA A 21 26.00 6.11 -13.44
C ALA A 21 26.27 4.60 -13.45
N ALA A 22 27.16 4.12 -12.58
CA ALA A 22 27.44 2.69 -12.43
C ALA A 22 26.19 1.89 -12.00
N TYR A 23 25.39 2.45 -11.08
CA TYR A 23 24.13 1.85 -10.66
C TYR A 23 23.13 1.75 -11.82
N LYS A 24 22.93 2.84 -12.58
CA LYS A 24 22.05 2.84 -13.77
C LYS A 24 22.51 1.80 -14.79
N ALA A 25 23.80 1.77 -15.11
CA ALA A 25 24.36 0.78 -16.03
C ALA A 25 24.18 -0.68 -15.56
N ALA A 26 24.26 -0.93 -14.25
CA ALA A 26 23.96 -2.24 -13.69
C ALA A 26 22.46 -2.59 -13.81
N GLN A 27 21.56 -1.63 -13.53
CA GLN A 27 20.12 -1.82 -13.71
C GLN A 27 19.75 -2.05 -15.18
N ASP A 28 20.44 -1.41 -16.13
CA ASP A 28 20.17 -1.56 -17.56
C ASP A 28 20.58 -2.94 -18.11
N ARG A 29 21.63 -3.53 -17.53
CA ARG A 29 22.05 -4.90 -17.81
C ARG A 29 21.13 -5.94 -17.17
N ALA A 30 20.53 -5.62 -16.02
CA ALA A 30 19.61 -6.50 -15.33
C ALA A 30 18.37 -6.85 -16.17
N GLY A 31 17.89 -8.08 -15.99
CA GLY A 31 16.68 -8.60 -16.64
C GLY A 31 15.78 -9.30 -15.64
N VAL A 32 14.47 -9.23 -15.86
CA VAL A 32 13.46 -9.80 -14.97
C VAL A 32 12.69 -10.91 -15.68
N ILE A 33 12.51 -12.02 -14.98
CA ILE A 33 11.67 -13.15 -15.37
C ILE A 33 10.39 -13.11 -14.53
N TYR A 34 9.26 -13.26 -15.21
CA TYR A 34 7.97 -13.49 -14.59
C TYR A 34 7.69 -14.98 -14.49
N ILE A 35 7.26 -15.44 -13.32
CA ILE A 35 6.83 -16.81 -13.03
C ILE A 35 5.33 -16.76 -12.76
N SER A 36 4.54 -17.38 -13.63
CA SER A 36 3.08 -17.32 -13.56
C SER A 36 2.49 -18.22 -12.49
N ARG A 37 3.19 -19.32 -12.14
CA ARG A 37 2.69 -20.31 -11.20
C ARG A 37 3.80 -20.76 -10.27
N ILE A 38 3.55 -20.64 -8.97
CA ILE A 38 4.47 -21.12 -7.94
C ILE A 38 3.84 -22.31 -7.21
N PRO A 39 4.55 -23.44 -7.09
CA PRO A 39 4.04 -24.58 -6.37
C PRO A 39 3.71 -24.30 -4.89
N PRO A 40 2.72 -25.00 -4.31
CA PRO A 40 2.28 -24.76 -2.95
C PRO A 40 3.40 -24.97 -1.91
N GLY A 41 3.60 -23.93 -1.09
CA GLY A 41 4.61 -23.91 -0.02
C GLY A 41 6.05 -23.70 -0.49
N MET A 42 6.29 -23.42 -1.78
CA MET A 42 7.60 -22.98 -2.25
C MET A 42 7.88 -21.56 -1.76
N ARG A 43 9.08 -21.31 -1.21
CA ARG A 43 9.49 -20.01 -0.64
C ARG A 43 10.40 -19.24 -1.60
N PRO A 44 10.47 -17.89 -1.50
CA PRO A 44 11.39 -17.08 -2.30
C PRO A 44 12.85 -17.55 -2.19
N SER A 45 13.27 -18.01 -1.01
CA SER A 45 14.62 -18.56 -0.79
C SER A 45 14.90 -19.81 -1.63
N LYS A 46 13.91 -20.70 -1.79
CA LYS A 46 14.08 -21.90 -2.60
C LYS A 46 14.09 -21.58 -4.09
N VAL A 47 13.23 -20.66 -4.54
CA VAL A 47 13.25 -20.16 -5.93
C VAL A 47 14.60 -19.54 -6.24
N ARG A 48 15.12 -18.67 -5.37
CA ARG A 48 16.48 -18.10 -5.51
C ARG A 48 17.53 -19.19 -5.68
N HIS A 49 17.54 -20.19 -4.79
CA HIS A 49 18.52 -21.26 -4.84
C HIS A 49 18.44 -22.08 -6.14
N LEU A 50 17.24 -22.41 -6.62
CA LEU A 50 17.05 -23.12 -7.88
C LEU A 50 17.49 -22.28 -9.09
N MET A 51 17.26 -20.97 -9.05
CA MET A 51 17.65 -20.06 -10.14
C MET A 51 19.14 -19.72 -10.12
N SER A 52 19.79 -19.84 -8.95
CA SER A 52 21.21 -19.53 -8.78
C SER A 52 22.14 -20.49 -9.51
N SER A 53 21.68 -21.71 -9.86
CA SER A 53 22.47 -22.65 -10.67
C SER A 53 22.62 -22.22 -12.13
N HIS A 54 21.75 -21.33 -12.62
CA HIS A 54 21.75 -20.89 -14.00
C HIS A 54 22.39 -19.50 -14.20
N GLY A 55 22.56 -18.73 -13.12
CA GLY A 55 23.18 -17.42 -13.16
C GLY A 55 23.03 -16.64 -11.88
N GLU A 56 23.61 -15.44 -11.85
CA GLU A 56 23.58 -14.61 -10.66
C GLU A 56 22.23 -13.92 -10.47
N VAL A 57 21.52 -14.33 -9.40
CA VAL A 57 20.19 -13.85 -9.05
C VAL A 57 20.30 -12.63 -8.12
N GLY A 58 19.74 -11.51 -8.56
CA GLY A 58 19.59 -10.29 -7.77
C GLY A 58 18.40 -10.37 -6.82
N ARG A 59 17.30 -9.70 -7.15
CA ARG A 59 16.11 -9.64 -6.31
C ARG A 59 15.08 -10.71 -6.66
N VAL A 60 14.33 -11.19 -5.67
CA VAL A 60 13.25 -12.17 -5.84
C VAL A 60 12.04 -11.72 -5.03
N TYR A 61 10.90 -11.67 -5.69
CA TYR A 61 9.64 -11.22 -5.12
C TYR A 61 8.57 -12.21 -5.53
N LEU A 62 7.88 -12.77 -4.54
CA LEU A 62 6.76 -13.67 -4.78
C LEU A 62 5.51 -13.02 -4.20
N GLN A 63 4.48 -12.87 -5.03
CA GLN A 63 3.19 -12.36 -4.60
C GLN A 63 2.52 -13.40 -3.73
N GLN A 64 2.26 -13.04 -2.48
CA GLN A 64 1.44 -13.88 -1.60
C GLN A 64 0.00 -13.86 -2.08
N GLU A 65 -0.65 -15.01 -2.05
CA GLU A 65 -2.05 -15.14 -2.46
C GLU A 65 -2.98 -14.20 -1.67
N GLY A 66 -2.70 -13.96 -0.38
CA GLY A 66 -3.52 -13.06 0.43
C GLY A 66 -3.34 -11.57 0.12
N ALA A 67 -2.37 -11.19 -0.69
CA ALA A 67 -2.07 -9.77 -0.95
C ALA A 67 -2.96 -9.14 -2.02
N ARG A 68 -3.61 -9.93 -2.90
CA ARG A 68 -4.69 -9.43 -3.76
C ARG A 68 -6.04 -9.71 -3.13
N ILE A 69 -6.94 -8.72 -3.14
CA ILE A 69 -8.31 -8.83 -2.58
C ILE A 69 -9.06 -10.04 -3.13
N GLN A 70 -8.96 -10.29 -4.45
CA GLN A 70 -9.59 -11.42 -5.14
C GLN A 70 -9.19 -12.78 -4.57
N HIS A 71 -7.98 -12.88 -4.02
CA HIS A 71 -7.42 -14.12 -3.48
C HIS A 71 -7.37 -14.11 -1.94
N ALA A 72 -7.68 -12.99 -1.29
CA ALA A 72 -7.72 -12.86 0.16
C ALA A 72 -8.72 -13.83 0.81
N LYS A 73 -9.90 -14.02 0.21
CA LYS A 73 -10.88 -15.02 0.69
C LYS A 73 -10.32 -16.44 0.62
N ARG A 74 -9.66 -16.80 -0.49
CA ARG A 74 -9.06 -18.13 -0.67
C ARG A 74 -7.92 -18.37 0.32
N ALA A 75 -7.07 -17.37 0.54
CA ALA A 75 -5.99 -17.41 1.52
C ALA A 75 -6.54 -17.54 2.97
N TYR A 76 -7.61 -16.80 3.29
CA TYR A 76 -8.29 -16.88 4.59
C TYR A 76 -8.90 -18.27 4.82
N LEU A 77 -9.68 -18.79 3.87
CA LEU A 77 -10.32 -20.11 3.98
C LEU A 77 -9.26 -21.21 4.17
N ARG A 78 -8.19 -21.21 3.37
CA ARG A 78 -7.11 -22.18 3.55
C ARG A 78 -6.47 -22.08 4.92
N ARG A 79 -6.13 -20.87 5.39
CA ARG A 79 -5.53 -20.70 6.72
C ARG A 79 -6.46 -21.16 7.85
N LYS A 80 -7.78 -21.06 7.65
CA LYS A 80 -8.80 -21.51 8.61
C LYS A 80 -8.97 -23.03 8.63
N TYR A 81 -9.00 -23.68 7.47
CA TYR A 81 -9.36 -25.10 7.33
C TYR A 81 -8.18 -26.05 7.08
N THR A 82 -6.97 -25.54 6.82
CA THR A 82 -5.79 -26.36 6.52
C THR A 82 -4.76 -26.33 7.65
N ALA A 83 -4.24 -27.51 8.03
CA ALA A 83 -3.21 -27.64 9.07
C ALA A 83 -1.89 -26.91 8.70
N THR A 84 -1.58 -26.81 7.41
CA THR A 84 -0.41 -26.08 6.92
C THR A 84 -0.69 -24.58 6.84
N LYS A 85 -0.29 -23.83 7.87
CA LYS A 85 -0.42 -22.36 7.97
C LYS A 85 0.61 -21.57 7.13
N LYS A 86 1.32 -22.23 6.21
CA LYS A 86 2.38 -21.58 5.40
C LYS A 86 1.77 -20.70 4.30
N PRO A 87 2.33 -19.50 4.04
CA PRO A 87 1.86 -18.66 2.96
C PRO A 87 2.06 -19.37 1.62
N HIS A 88 1.08 -19.22 0.74
CA HIS A 88 1.19 -19.68 -0.64
C HIS A 88 1.40 -18.46 -1.53
N PHE A 89 2.10 -18.68 -2.62
CA PHE A 89 2.43 -17.64 -3.59
C PHE A 89 1.75 -17.98 -4.90
N THR A 90 1.24 -16.97 -5.59
CA THR A 90 0.56 -17.15 -6.87
C THR A 90 1.54 -16.93 -8.02
N GLU A 91 2.21 -15.77 -7.98
CA GLU A 91 3.06 -15.25 -9.03
C GLU A 91 4.40 -14.80 -8.46
N GLY A 92 5.42 -14.73 -9.31
CA GLY A 92 6.77 -14.37 -8.90
C GLY A 92 7.53 -13.58 -9.95
N TRP A 93 8.46 -12.76 -9.48
CA TRP A 93 9.43 -12.03 -10.29
C TRP A 93 10.82 -12.32 -9.77
N VAL A 94 11.69 -12.71 -10.69
CA VAL A 94 13.10 -13.01 -10.41
C VAL A 94 13.95 -12.11 -11.28
N GLU A 95 14.80 -11.32 -10.65
CA GLU A 95 15.78 -10.48 -11.33
C GLU A 95 17.12 -11.22 -11.42
N PHE A 96 17.68 -11.26 -12.63
CA PHE A 96 19.06 -11.65 -12.88
C PHE A 96 19.89 -10.41 -13.17
N LYS A 97 21.17 -10.45 -12.80
CA LYS A 97 22.10 -9.35 -13.10
C LYS A 97 22.31 -9.13 -14.60
N ASP A 98 22.17 -10.18 -15.42
CA ASP A 98 22.29 -10.12 -16.87
C ASP A 98 20.99 -10.54 -17.58
N LYS A 99 20.48 -9.66 -18.44
CA LYS A 99 19.26 -9.90 -19.23
C LYS A 99 19.41 -11.02 -20.27
N ARG A 100 20.64 -11.29 -20.73
CA ARG A 100 20.91 -12.41 -21.66
C ARG A 100 20.69 -13.75 -20.97
N VAL A 101 21.20 -13.87 -19.74
CA VAL A 101 20.98 -15.04 -18.89
C VAL A 101 19.50 -15.16 -18.56
N ALA A 102 18.84 -14.06 -18.16
CA ALA A 102 17.41 -14.07 -17.88
C ALA A 102 16.58 -14.61 -19.07
N ARG A 103 16.91 -14.18 -20.29
CA ARG A 103 16.24 -14.63 -21.51
C ARG A 103 16.46 -16.13 -21.76
N SER A 104 17.72 -16.57 -21.71
CA SER A 104 18.06 -17.98 -21.93
C SER A 104 17.43 -18.90 -20.88
N VAL A 105 17.44 -18.50 -19.60
CA VAL A 105 16.81 -19.24 -18.51
C VAL A 105 15.30 -19.35 -18.71
N ALA A 106 14.64 -18.26 -19.11
CA ALA A 106 13.21 -18.29 -19.37
C ALA A 106 12.87 -19.22 -20.54
N GLU A 107 13.64 -19.19 -21.63
CA GLU A 107 13.42 -20.07 -22.79
C GLU A 107 13.72 -21.54 -22.46
N MET A 108 14.77 -21.82 -21.67
CA MET A 108 15.23 -23.16 -21.31
C MET A 108 14.34 -23.84 -20.27
N LEU A 109 13.95 -23.11 -19.21
CA LEU A 109 13.18 -23.70 -18.10
C LEU A 109 11.68 -23.63 -18.29
N ASN A 110 11.17 -22.82 -19.23
CA ASN A 110 9.74 -22.79 -19.48
C ASN A 110 9.23 -24.16 -19.98
N ALA A 111 8.12 -24.62 -19.41
CA ALA A 111 7.53 -25.94 -19.63
C ALA A 111 8.43 -27.12 -19.23
N GLN A 112 9.53 -26.89 -18.51
CA GLN A 112 10.33 -27.96 -17.93
C GLN A 112 9.89 -28.28 -16.50
N PRO A 113 9.97 -29.55 -16.06
CA PRO A 113 9.75 -29.90 -14.67
C PRO A 113 10.83 -29.24 -13.79
N ILE A 114 10.46 -28.86 -12.56
CA ILE A 114 11.41 -28.26 -11.61
C ILE A 114 12.54 -29.24 -11.28
N GLY A 115 12.24 -30.54 -11.28
CA GLY A 115 13.21 -31.60 -11.04
C GLY A 115 13.66 -31.68 -9.57
N GLY A 116 14.81 -32.32 -9.34
CA GLY A 116 15.39 -32.52 -8.01
C GLY A 116 15.64 -33.98 -7.64
N LYS A 117 15.81 -34.25 -6.33
CA LYS A 117 16.05 -35.59 -5.77
C LYS A 117 14.75 -36.38 -5.61
N LYS A 118 14.83 -37.73 -5.61
CA LYS A 118 13.61 -38.57 -5.58
C LYS A 118 12.91 -38.33 -4.25
N GLY A 119 11.61 -38.05 -4.29
CA GLY A 119 10.82 -37.65 -3.11
C GLY A 119 10.80 -36.15 -2.80
N THR A 120 11.43 -35.26 -3.60
CA THR A 120 11.23 -33.81 -3.41
C THR A 120 9.81 -33.40 -3.80
N ARG A 121 9.17 -32.60 -2.95
CA ARG A 121 7.75 -32.24 -3.07
C ARG A 121 7.34 -31.58 -4.38
N TRP A 122 8.25 -30.88 -5.04
CA TRP A 122 7.97 -30.09 -6.25
C TRP A 122 8.62 -30.68 -7.50
N ARG A 123 9.02 -31.95 -7.47
CA ARG A 123 9.75 -32.59 -8.58
C ARG A 123 9.00 -32.52 -9.90
N ASP A 124 7.73 -32.92 -9.85
CA ASP A 124 6.87 -33.12 -11.02
C ASP A 124 6.08 -31.85 -11.37
N ASP A 125 6.21 -30.79 -10.56
CA ASP A 125 5.68 -29.48 -10.91
C ASP A 125 6.45 -28.93 -12.12
N VAL A 126 5.74 -28.18 -12.96
CA VAL A 126 6.29 -27.60 -14.19
C VAL A 126 6.47 -26.11 -14.02
N TRP A 127 7.62 -25.59 -14.48
CA TRP A 127 7.86 -24.16 -14.54
C TRP A 127 7.03 -23.52 -15.66
N THR A 128 6.34 -22.42 -15.32
CA THR A 128 5.70 -21.55 -16.31
C THR A 128 6.26 -20.15 -16.14
N MET A 129 7.17 -19.76 -17.02
CA MET A 129 7.89 -18.50 -16.90
C MET A 129 8.08 -17.79 -18.23
N LYS A 130 8.21 -16.46 -18.18
CA LYS A 130 8.40 -15.60 -19.34
C LYS A 130 9.39 -14.50 -19.03
N TYR A 131 10.34 -14.27 -19.93
CA TYR A 131 11.21 -13.10 -19.86
C TYR A 131 10.41 -11.83 -20.22
N LEU A 132 10.56 -10.78 -19.43
CA LEU A 132 9.89 -9.50 -19.67
C LEU A 132 10.86 -8.51 -20.32
N PRO A 133 10.76 -8.27 -21.65
CA PRO A 133 11.62 -7.30 -22.32
C PRO A 133 11.31 -5.88 -21.84
N LYS A 134 12.36 -5.06 -21.70
CA LYS A 134 12.29 -3.64 -21.24
C LYS A 134 11.72 -3.45 -19.83
N PHE A 135 11.30 -4.50 -19.15
CA PHE A 135 10.80 -4.44 -17.78
C PHE A 135 11.95 -4.41 -16.78
N LYS A 136 11.86 -3.52 -15.80
CA LYS A 136 12.86 -3.34 -14.74
C LYS A 136 12.22 -3.52 -13.38
N TRP A 137 13.03 -3.96 -12.41
CA TRP A 137 12.55 -4.22 -11.05
C TRP A 137 11.89 -3.02 -10.39
N ASN A 138 12.40 -1.82 -10.62
CA ASN A 138 11.86 -0.60 -10.03
C ASN A 138 10.40 -0.37 -10.43
N MET A 139 10.03 -0.73 -11.67
CA MET A 139 8.65 -0.63 -12.16
C MET A 139 7.72 -1.57 -11.39
N LEU A 140 8.19 -2.77 -11.03
CA LEU A 140 7.42 -3.70 -10.20
C LEU A 140 7.19 -3.12 -8.81
N THR A 141 8.25 -2.62 -8.17
CA THR A 141 8.14 -2.07 -6.81
C THR A 141 7.30 -0.81 -6.77
N GLU A 142 7.39 0.03 -7.80
CA GLU A 142 6.57 1.23 -7.96
C GLU A 142 5.10 0.85 -8.12
N GLN A 143 4.78 -0.09 -8.99
CA GLN A 143 3.41 -0.57 -9.17
C GLN A 143 2.84 -1.17 -7.88
N VAL A 144 3.60 -2.06 -7.21
CA VAL A 144 3.15 -2.69 -5.96
C VAL A 144 2.95 -1.65 -4.85
N ALA A 145 3.85 -0.68 -4.73
CA ALA A 145 3.74 0.40 -3.75
C ALA A 145 2.54 1.30 -4.04
N HIS A 146 2.30 1.62 -5.32
CA HIS A 146 1.17 2.43 -5.75
C HIS A 146 -0.17 1.72 -5.50
N GLU A 147 -0.28 0.44 -5.86
CA GLU A 147 -1.48 -0.38 -5.58
C GLU A 147 -1.76 -0.45 -4.07
N ALA A 148 -0.71 -0.65 -3.25
CA ALA A 148 -0.84 -0.66 -1.79
C ALA A 148 -1.25 0.72 -1.22
N ALA A 149 -0.69 1.82 -1.75
CA ALA A 149 -1.03 3.18 -1.35
C ALA A 149 -2.49 3.52 -1.68
N ILE A 150 -2.95 3.19 -2.90
CA ILE A 150 -4.35 3.37 -3.29
C ILE A 150 -5.28 2.56 -2.39
N HIS A 151 -4.96 1.29 -2.17
CA HIS A 151 -5.80 0.42 -1.36
C HIS A 151 -5.91 0.90 0.10
N THR A 152 -4.78 1.28 0.70
CA THR A 152 -4.78 1.83 2.07
C THR A 152 -5.50 3.16 2.16
N ALA A 153 -5.39 4.03 1.16
CA ALA A 153 -6.14 5.28 1.09
C ALA A 153 -7.65 5.04 1.01
N LYS A 154 -8.11 4.11 0.15
CA LYS A 154 -9.53 3.74 0.04
C LYS A 154 -10.08 3.19 1.35
N LEU A 155 -9.39 2.22 1.96
CA LEU A 155 -9.79 1.67 3.25
C LEU A 155 -9.85 2.73 4.35
N ARG A 156 -8.94 3.70 4.33
CA ARG A 156 -8.93 4.80 5.30
C ARG A 156 -10.16 5.70 5.14
N VAL A 157 -10.52 6.01 3.90
CA VAL A 157 -11.72 6.80 3.59
C VAL A 157 -12.98 6.05 4.02
N GLU A 158 -13.13 4.79 3.64
CA GLU A 158 -14.27 3.94 4.04
C GLU A 158 -14.40 3.84 5.56
N LEU A 159 -13.29 3.61 6.28
CA LEU A 159 -13.28 3.55 7.73
C LEU A 159 -13.66 4.90 8.36
N SER A 160 -13.23 6.01 7.77
CA SER A 160 -13.58 7.35 8.26
C SER A 160 -15.06 7.69 8.05
N GLN A 161 -15.63 7.31 6.90
CA GLN A 161 -17.04 7.48 6.58
C GLN A 161 -17.91 6.65 7.53
N SER A 162 -17.62 5.35 7.64
CA SER A 162 -18.34 4.45 8.57
C SER A 162 -18.26 4.94 10.02
N ARG A 163 -17.09 5.42 10.47
CA ARG A 163 -16.95 6.00 11.82
C ARG A 163 -17.78 7.29 12.00
N SER A 164 -17.87 8.13 10.98
CA SER A 164 -18.68 9.35 11.03
C SER A 164 -20.17 9.01 11.10
N GLU A 165 -20.63 8.07 10.28
CA GLU A 165 -22.02 7.57 10.27
C GLU A 165 -22.38 6.92 11.61
N GLN A 166 -21.52 6.07 12.17
CA GLN A 166 -21.72 5.47 13.49
C GLN A 166 -21.84 6.53 14.59
N ARG A 167 -20.98 7.55 14.57
CA ARG A 167 -21.05 8.67 15.52
C ARG A 167 -22.32 9.49 15.36
N GLU A 168 -22.75 9.74 14.13
CA GLU A 168 -23.99 10.44 13.85
C GLU A 168 -25.22 9.65 14.29
N TYR A 169 -25.23 8.33 14.06
CA TYR A 169 -26.27 7.43 14.54
C TYR A 169 -26.39 7.47 16.08
N LEU A 170 -25.27 7.34 16.80
CA LEU A 170 -25.26 7.44 18.27
C LEU A 170 -25.79 8.78 18.76
N ARG A 171 -25.36 9.89 18.15
CA ARG A 171 -25.87 11.24 18.48
C ARG A 171 -27.38 11.35 18.24
N ASN A 172 -27.89 10.82 17.12
CA ASN A 172 -29.31 10.88 16.79
C ASN A 172 -30.16 10.02 17.75
N VAL A 173 -29.66 8.85 18.18
CA VAL A 173 -30.32 8.00 19.18
C VAL A 173 -30.36 8.70 20.55
N GLU A 174 -29.28 9.35 20.97
CA GLU A 174 -29.25 10.14 22.21
C GLU A 174 -30.23 11.32 22.15
N LEU A 175 -30.24 12.06 21.03
CA LEU A 175 -31.17 13.16 20.81
C LEU A 175 -32.64 12.68 20.86
N ALA A 176 -32.95 11.56 20.21
CA ALA A 176 -34.29 10.97 20.24
C ALA A 176 -34.72 10.61 21.68
N ARG A 177 -33.85 9.97 22.47
CA ARG A 177 -34.12 9.65 23.88
C ARG A 177 -34.38 10.89 24.73
N VAL A 178 -33.64 11.98 24.50
CA VAL A 178 -33.84 13.25 25.22
C VAL A 178 -35.17 13.90 24.82
N LEU A 179 -35.51 13.91 23.53
CA LEU A 179 -36.77 14.45 23.02
C LEU A 179 -37.98 13.66 23.54
N GLU A 180 -37.88 12.34 23.60
CA GLU A 180 -38.91 11.46 24.17
C GLU A 180 -39.12 11.74 25.67
N LYS A 181 -38.05 11.79 26.47
CA LYS A 181 -38.15 12.18 27.89
C LYS A 181 -38.76 13.57 28.09
N ARG A 182 -38.43 14.52 27.20
CA ARG A 182 -38.96 15.88 27.26
C ARG A 182 -40.44 15.93 26.87
N SER A 183 -40.86 15.18 25.85
CA SER A 183 -42.26 15.12 25.42
C SER A 183 -43.13 14.43 26.47
N GLN A 184 -42.63 13.38 27.13
CA GLN A 184 -43.34 12.69 28.21
C GLN A 184 -43.57 13.62 29.42
N ARG A 185 -42.54 14.35 29.87
CA ARG A 185 -42.66 15.37 30.94
C ARG A 185 -43.62 16.52 30.59
N LYS A 186 -43.75 16.87 29.31
CA LYS A 186 -44.68 17.93 28.85
C LYS A 186 -46.12 17.44 28.75
N LYS A 187 -46.33 16.20 28.30
CA LYS A 187 -47.64 15.54 28.34
C LYS A 187 -48.17 15.43 29.76
N GLU A 188 -47.32 15.09 30.73
CA GLU A 188 -47.66 15.08 32.16
C GLU A 188 -48.04 16.47 32.71
N LYS A 189 -47.62 17.56 32.05
CA LYS A 189 -47.92 18.95 32.44
C LYS A 189 -49.06 19.59 31.64
N GLY A 190 -49.68 18.87 30.69
CA GLY A 190 -50.84 19.35 29.94
C GLY A 190 -50.57 20.41 28.85
N GLU A 191 -49.32 20.60 28.40
CA GLU A 191 -49.00 21.51 27.29
C GLU A 191 -48.91 20.76 25.95
N GLU A 192 -49.66 21.22 24.93
CA GLU A 192 -49.64 20.66 23.57
C GLU A 192 -48.42 21.13 22.75
N MET A 193 -47.78 20.24 21.98
CA MET A 193 -46.55 20.53 21.25
C MET A 193 -46.79 21.22 19.91
N VAL A 194 -46.46 22.51 19.80
CA VAL A 194 -46.22 23.16 18.51
C VAL A 194 -44.76 22.93 18.09
N LEU A 195 -44.55 22.03 17.12
CA LEU A 195 -43.26 21.85 16.48
C LEU A 195 -42.94 23.09 15.62
N LYS A 196 -42.17 24.05 16.16
CA LYS A 196 -41.54 25.07 15.31
C LYS A 196 -40.47 24.40 14.44
N PRO A 197 -40.45 24.66 13.12
CA PRO A 197 -39.46 24.08 12.22
C PRO A 197 -38.07 24.54 12.68
N HIS A 198 -37.17 23.57 12.90
CA HIS A 198 -35.81 23.85 13.28
C HIS A 198 -35.07 24.38 12.05
N THR A 199 -34.94 25.70 11.94
CA THR A 199 -33.94 26.31 11.06
C THR A 199 -32.59 25.77 11.52
N ARG A 200 -31.88 25.07 10.63
CA ARG A 200 -30.51 24.60 10.91
C ARG A 200 -29.69 25.85 11.23
N PRO A 201 -29.07 25.98 12.42
CA PRO A 201 -28.10 27.04 12.61
C PRO A 201 -27.01 26.83 11.56
N GLY A 202 -26.71 27.89 10.80
CA GLY A 202 -25.68 27.86 9.76
C GLY A 202 -24.43 27.15 10.28
N LYS A 203 -23.94 26.19 9.50
CA LYS A 203 -22.75 25.39 9.79
C LYS A 203 -21.66 26.36 10.24
N ARG A 204 -21.32 26.37 11.55
CA ARG A 204 -20.16 27.13 12.00
C ARG A 204 -18.94 26.56 11.26
N PRO A 205 -18.09 27.40 10.64
CA PRO A 205 -16.90 26.92 9.95
C PRO A 205 -16.11 26.05 10.91
N SER A 206 -15.72 24.84 10.49
CA SER A 206 -14.85 24.01 11.29
C SER A 206 -13.49 24.71 11.43
N GLU A 207 -12.82 24.55 12.57
CA GLU A 207 -11.50 25.16 12.83
C GLU A 207 -10.44 24.83 11.74
N SER A 208 -10.69 23.79 10.93
CA SER A 208 -9.90 23.46 9.73
C SER A 208 -10.05 24.43 8.55
N GLU A 209 -11.21 25.08 8.39
CA GLU A 209 -11.43 26.11 7.35
C GLU A 209 -10.86 27.46 7.77
N GLY A 210 -10.90 27.79 9.07
CA GLY A 210 -10.26 29.00 9.60
C GLY A 210 -8.73 28.99 9.45
N ASP A 211 -8.08 27.82 9.50
CA ASP A 211 -6.63 27.69 9.33
C ASP A 211 -6.20 27.77 7.84
N SER A 212 -7.04 27.29 6.92
CA SER A 212 -6.79 27.45 5.47
C SER A 212 -7.05 28.88 4.99
N GLU A 213 -8.03 29.57 5.57
CA GLU A 213 -8.33 30.98 5.28
C GLU A 213 -7.30 31.93 5.93
N ARG A 214 -6.79 31.61 7.14
CA ARG A 214 -5.65 32.31 7.75
C ARG A 214 -4.35 32.10 6.97
N LYS A 215 -4.08 30.88 6.45
CA LYS A 215 -2.92 30.64 5.56
C LYS A 215 -3.05 31.38 4.23
N ARG A 216 -4.24 31.41 3.61
CA ARG A 216 -4.49 32.20 2.39
C ARG A 216 -4.28 33.69 2.64
N ARG A 217 -4.90 34.26 3.68
CA ARG A 217 -4.70 35.68 4.06
C ARG A 217 -3.25 36.01 4.42
N ARG A 218 -2.50 35.08 5.00
CA ARG A 218 -1.08 35.27 5.32
C ARG A 218 -0.20 35.26 4.06
N ASN A 219 -0.51 34.41 3.08
CA ASN A 219 0.13 34.43 1.76
C ASN A 219 -0.18 35.73 0.99
N ASP A 220 -1.41 36.22 1.03
CA ASP A 220 -1.81 37.44 0.32
C ASP A 220 -1.14 38.71 0.91
N TYR A 221 -0.81 38.70 2.21
CA TYR A 221 -0.05 39.77 2.86
C TYR A 221 1.46 39.73 2.56
N GLU A 222 2.04 38.54 2.37
CA GLU A 222 3.45 38.41 2.00
C GLU A 222 3.70 38.76 0.52
N ASP A 223 2.75 38.48 -0.38
CA ASP A 223 2.84 38.80 -1.82
C ASP A 223 2.64 40.30 -2.11
N SER A 224 1.72 40.96 -1.38
CA SER A 224 1.52 42.42 -1.47
C SER A 224 2.69 43.24 -0.88
N GLY A 225 3.37 42.71 0.14
CA GLY A 225 4.57 43.30 0.71
C GLY A 225 5.77 43.28 -0.26
N LEU A 226 5.95 42.18 -1.01
CA LEU A 226 7.03 42.06 -2.01
C LEU A 226 6.79 42.95 -3.24
N GLY A 227 5.54 43.09 -3.69
CA GLY A 227 5.18 44.00 -4.79
C GLY A 227 5.43 45.48 -4.47
N THR A 228 5.28 45.88 -3.20
CA THR A 228 5.52 47.27 -2.76
C THR A 228 7.01 47.59 -2.62
N ILE A 229 7.83 46.60 -2.22
CA ILE A 229 9.29 46.78 -2.10
C ILE A 229 9.96 46.83 -3.48
N LEU A 230 9.49 46.04 -4.46
CA LEU A 230 10.02 46.05 -5.83
C LEU A 230 9.64 47.30 -6.64
N GLY A 231 8.53 47.96 -6.32
CA GLY A 231 8.14 49.24 -6.94
C GLY A 231 8.89 50.46 -6.41
N SER A 232 9.73 50.29 -5.38
CA SER A 232 10.51 51.37 -4.76
C SER A 232 12.01 51.37 -5.14
N ILE A 233 12.45 50.37 -5.92
CA ILE A 233 13.86 50.13 -6.27
C ILE A 233 14.14 50.32 -7.78
N PHE A 234 13.14 50.70 -8.58
CA PHE A 234 13.31 51.12 -9.98
C PHE A 234 12.55 52.42 -10.26
#